data_AF-A0A953M9X8-F1
#
_entry.id   AF-A0A953M9X8-F1
#
_cell.length_a   1.000
_cell.length_b   1.000
_cell.length_c   1.000
_cell.angle_alpha   90.00
_cell.angle_beta   90.00
_cell.angle_gamma   90.00
#
_symmetry.space_group_name_H-M   'P 1'
#
loop_
_entity.id
_entity.type
_entity.pdbx_description
1 polymer ?
#
loop_
_entity_poly.entity_id
_entity_poly.type
_entity_poly.pdbx_seq_one_letter_code
_entity_poly.pdbx_strand_id
1 'polypeptide(L)'
;MASVHSKEKKERLSFFVNQDLSKKVNRISKQTNQTVSEIARKAIQEYIQKIEKERIELELENGYKANYDYYLKSQEDWNYADKE
;
A
#
# COMPACT_ATOMS: atom_id res chain seq x y z
N MET A 1 -22.36 -26.89 -11.51
CA MET A 1 -21.58 -25.69 -11.12
C MET A 1 -20.11 -26.06 -11.17
N ALA A 2 -19.36 -25.53 -12.14
CA ALA A 2 -17.93 -25.81 -12.26
C ALA A 2 -17.16 -24.99 -11.22
N SER A 3 -16.46 -25.68 -10.31
CA SER A 3 -15.55 -25.08 -9.34
C SER A 3 -14.39 -24.41 -10.10
N VAL A 4 -14.35 -23.08 -10.11
CA VAL A 4 -13.21 -22.32 -10.63
C VAL A 4 -12.08 -22.43 -9.62
N HIS A 5 -11.32 -23.53 -9.69
CA HIS A 5 -10.01 -23.61 -9.07
C HIS A 5 -9.03 -22.83 -9.94
N SER A 6 -9.04 -21.49 -9.83
CA SER A 6 -7.94 -20.67 -10.33
C SER A 6 -6.70 -20.98 -9.51
N LYS A 7 -5.92 -21.99 -9.92
CA LYS A 7 -4.55 -22.18 -9.43
C LYS A 7 -3.79 -20.90 -9.76
N GLU A 8 -3.51 -20.07 -8.75
CA GLU A 8 -2.64 -18.92 -8.90
C GLU A 8 -1.34 -19.39 -9.55
N LYS A 9 -1.08 -18.90 -10.78
CA LYS A 9 0.16 -19.24 -11.49
C LYS A 9 1.31 -18.60 -10.70
N LYS A 10 2.26 -19.44 -10.27
CA LYS A 10 3.50 -18.95 -9.66
C LYS A 10 4.36 -18.31 -10.75
N GLU A 11 4.63 -17.03 -10.62
CA GLU A 11 5.57 -16.30 -11.49
C GLU A 11 6.96 -16.27 -10.86
N ARG A 12 8.00 -16.37 -11.69
CA ARG A 12 9.40 -16.30 -11.25
C ARG A 12 9.94 -14.91 -11.52
N LEU A 13 10.36 -14.23 -10.46
CA LEU A 13 11.10 -12.97 -10.55
C LEU A 13 12.60 -13.24 -10.44
N SER A 14 13.39 -12.58 -11.28
CA SER A 14 14.85 -12.61 -11.27
C SER A 14 15.37 -11.18 -11.27
N PHE A 15 16.16 -10.81 -10.28
CA PHE A 15 16.72 -9.47 -10.13
C PHE A 15 18.10 -9.53 -9.48
N PHE A 16 18.88 -8.48 -9.68
CA PHE A 16 20.20 -8.35 -9.08
C PHE A 16 20.10 -7.61 -7.75
N VAL A 17 20.88 -8.06 -6.77
CA VAL A 17 21.05 -7.41 -5.47
C VAL A 17 22.52 -7.21 -5.19
N ASN A 18 22.84 -6.18 -4.41
CA ASN A 18 24.21 -6.00 -3.95
C ASN A 18 24.63 -7.12 -2.98
N GLN A 19 25.94 -7.31 -2.86
CA GLN A 19 26.51 -8.39 -2.05
C GLN A 19 26.13 -8.27 -0.57
N ASP A 20 26.06 -7.05 -0.04
CA ASP A 20 25.69 -6.80 1.35
C ASP A 20 24.26 -7.26 1.67
N LEU A 21 23.28 -6.91 0.81
CA LEU A 21 21.89 -7.36 0.98
C LEU A 21 21.79 -8.87 0.85
N SER A 22 22.50 -9.48 -0.11
CA SER A 22 22.54 -10.94 -0.24
C SER A 22 23.06 -11.62 1.04
N LYS A 23 24.15 -11.11 1.62
CA LYS A 23 24.70 -11.62 2.90
C LYS A 23 23.69 -11.50 4.04
N LYS A 24 23.03 -10.34 4.16
CA LYS A 24 22.01 -10.09 5.20
C LYS A 24 20.81 -11.03 5.07
N VAL A 25 20.27 -11.17 3.85
CA VAL A 25 19.12 -12.05 3.59
C VAL A 25 19.48 -13.51 3.85
N ASN A 26 20.67 -13.96 3.47
CA ASN A 26 21.14 -15.31 3.78
C ASN A 26 21.32 -15.55 5.28
N ARG A 27 21.79 -14.55 6.04
CA ARG A 27 21.87 -14.64 7.51
C ARG A 27 20.48 -14.77 8.12
N ILE A 28 19.52 -13.95 7.70
CA ILE A 28 18.14 -13.99 8.18
C ILE A 28 17.51 -15.36 7.84
N SER A 29 17.69 -15.83 6.61
CA SER A 29 17.24 -17.14 6.16
C SER A 29 17.69 -18.28 7.09
N LYS A 30 18.98 -18.27 7.48
CA LYS A 30 19.52 -19.25 8.45
C LYS A 30 18.94 -19.09 9.86
N GLN A 31 18.72 -17.85 10.31
CA GLN A 31 18.20 -17.59 11.66
C GLN A 31 16.72 -17.95 11.80
N THR A 32 15.92 -17.70 10.77
CA THR A 32 14.46 -17.91 10.81
C THR A 32 14.03 -19.24 10.19
N ASN A 33 14.97 -20.03 9.64
CA ASN A 33 14.71 -21.25 8.89
C ASN A 33 13.72 -21.03 7.72
N GLN A 34 13.78 -19.86 7.10
CA GLN A 34 12.96 -19.49 5.95
C GLN A 34 13.80 -19.43 4.68
N THR A 35 13.20 -19.71 3.53
CA THR A 35 13.87 -19.55 2.25
C THR A 35 14.00 -18.07 1.88
N VAL A 36 15.03 -17.74 1.10
CA VAL A 36 15.23 -16.39 0.53
C VAL A 36 13.99 -15.92 -0.23
N SER A 37 13.33 -16.82 -0.96
CA SER A 37 12.10 -16.52 -1.71
C SER A 37 10.92 -16.16 -0.80
N GLU A 38 10.78 -16.80 0.36
CA GLU A 38 9.74 -16.45 1.34
C GLU A 38 10.01 -15.10 1.99
N ILE A 39 11.27 -14.83 2.33
CA ILE A 39 11.68 -13.53 2.86
C ILE A 39 11.41 -12.44 1.83
N ALA A 40 11.80 -12.66 0.58
CA ALA A 40 11.54 -11.72 -0.51
C ALA A 40 10.04 -11.50 -0.72
N ARG A 41 9.22 -12.55 -0.69
CA ARG A 41 7.76 -12.43 -0.82
C ARG A 41 7.17 -11.55 0.29
N LYS A 42 7.56 -11.79 1.54
CA LYS A 42 7.09 -10.97 2.69
C LYS A 42 7.51 -9.52 2.53
N ALA A 43 8.78 -9.27 2.23
CA ALA A 43 9.31 -7.92 2.06
C ALA A 43 8.60 -7.16 0.91
N ILE A 44 8.32 -7.84 -0.21
CA ILE A 44 7.59 -7.24 -1.33
C ILE A 44 6.14 -6.92 -0.91
N GLN A 45 5.46 -7.85 -0.22
CA GLN A 45 4.10 -7.61 0.28
C GLN A 45 4.03 -6.45 1.26
N GLU A 46 4.95 -6.39 2.22
CA GLU A 46 5.04 -5.29 3.19
C GLU A 46 5.30 -3.95 2.49
N TYR A 47 6.16 -3.93 1.48
CA TYR A 47 6.43 -2.73 0.71
C TYR A 47 5.23 -2.25 -0.10
N ILE A 48 4.49 -3.17 -0.75
CA ILE A 48 3.25 -2.84 -1.46
C ILE A 48 2.21 -2.27 -0.49
N GLN A 49 1.98 -2.94 0.65
CA GLN A 49 1.04 -2.48 1.66
C GLN A 49 1.39 -1.09 2.20
N LYS A 50 2.69 -0.80 2.36
CA LYS A 50 3.16 0.52 2.77
C LYS A 50 2.77 1.58 1.74
N ILE A 51 3.02 1.34 0.44
CA ILE A 51 2.66 2.28 -0.63
C ILE A 51 1.14 2.48 -0.70
N GLU A 52 0.36 1.40 -0.62
CA GLU A 52 -1.10 1.47 -0.64
C GLU A 52 -1.64 2.28 0.54
N LYS A 53 -1.08 2.06 1.73
CA LYS A 53 -1.43 2.83 2.92
C LYS A 53 -1.11 4.32 2.75
N GLU A 54 0.08 4.66 2.28
CA GLU A 54 0.47 6.06 2.01
C GLU A 54 -0.47 6.71 0.97
N ARG A 55 -0.87 5.98 -0.07
CA ARG A 55 -1.83 6.48 -1.06
C ARG A 55 -3.21 6.72 -0.44
N ILE A 56 -3.71 5.78 0.35
CA ILE A 56 -5.01 5.89 1.03
C ILE A 56 -5.00 7.09 1.99
N GLU A 57 -3.93 7.26 2.77
CA GLU A 57 -3.78 8.41 3.67
C GLU A 57 -3.80 9.75 2.93
N LEU A 58 -3.12 9.85 1.79
CA LEU A 58 -3.17 11.04 0.93
C LEU A 58 -4.56 11.29 0.34
N GLU A 59 -5.25 10.24 -0.10
CA GLU A 59 -6.63 10.35 -0.60
C GLU A 59 -7.61 10.79 0.50
N LEU A 60 -7.45 10.27 1.72
CA LEU A 60 -8.21 10.71 2.90
C LEU A 60 -7.93 12.17 3.22
N GLU A 61 -6.68 12.60 3.28
CA GLU A 61 -6.31 13.99 3.57
C GLU A 61 -6.93 14.94 2.53
N ASN A 62 -6.82 14.60 1.25
CA ASN A 62 -7.42 15.39 0.17
C ASN A 62 -8.94 15.40 0.23
N GLY A 63 -9.57 14.25 0.54
CA GLY A 63 -11.01 14.16 0.75
C GLY A 63 -11.50 15.00 1.92
N TYR A 64 -10.78 14.99 3.05
CA TYR A 64 -11.09 15.83 4.21
C TYR A 64 -10.95 17.32 3.90
N LYS A 65 -9.89 17.73 3.18
CA LYS A 65 -9.73 19.13 2.73
C LYS A 65 -10.86 19.56 1.81
N ALA A 66 -11.17 18.76 0.79
CA ALA A 66 -12.26 19.07 -0.14
C ALA A 66 -13.62 19.17 0.56
N ASN A 67 -13.87 18.31 1.56
CA ASN A 67 -15.11 18.35 2.33
C ASN A 67 -15.17 19.59 3.24
N TYR A 68 -14.05 19.96 3.88
CA TYR A 68 -13.95 21.19 4.66
C TYR A 68 -14.21 22.42 3.79
N ASP A 69 -13.57 22.52 2.62
CA ASP A 69 -13.75 23.63 1.69
C ASP A 69 -15.20 23.72 1.18
N TYR A 70 -15.83 22.57 0.92
CA TYR A 70 -17.25 22.48 0.54
C TYR A 70 -18.16 23.03 1.65
N TYR A 71 -17.96 22.60 2.89
CA TYR A 71 -18.78 23.08 4.01
C TYR A 71 -18.54 24.55 4.33
N LEU A 72 -17.29 25.03 4.24
CA LEU A 72 -16.96 26.43 4.44
C LEU A 72 -17.68 27.31 3.42
N LYS A 73 -17.58 26.96 2.13
CA LYS A 73 -18.27 27.67 1.06
C LYS A 73 -19.78 27.62 1.22
N SER A 74 -20.34 26.46 1.57
CA SER A 74 -21.78 26.34 1.77
C SER A 74 -22.25 27.22 2.94
N GLN A 75 -21.48 27.31 4.02
CA GLN A 75 -21.80 28.18 5.16
C GLN A 75 -21.73 29.67 4.80
N GLU A 76 -20.79 30.08 3.94
CA GLU A 76 -20.74 31.44 3.38
C GLU A 76 -21.97 31.74 2.52
N ASP A 77 -22.38 30.80 1.66
CA ASP A 77 -23.57 30.93 0.82
C ASP A 77 -24.86 31.03 1.67
N TRP A 78 -24.98 30.22 2.73
CA TRP A 78 -26.11 30.32 3.69
C TRP A 78 -26.12 31.63 4.47
N ASN A 79 -24.97 32.10 4.94
CA ASN A 79 -24.85 33.39 5.64
C ASN A 79 -25.14 34.59 4.74
N TYR A 80 -24.94 34.45 3.42
CA TYR A 80 -25.33 35.46 2.44
C TYR A 80 -26.85 35.45 2.22
N ALA A 81 -27.45 34.26 2.06
CA ALA A 81 -28.90 34.11 1.88
C ALA A 81 -29.74 34.53 3.10
N ASP A 82 -29.19 34.45 4.32
CA ASP A 82 -29.86 34.91 5.55
C ASP A 82 -29.79 36.44 5.74
N LYS A 83 -29.02 37.16 4.90
CA LYS A 83 -28.85 38.62 4.96
C LYS A 83 -29.61 39.39 3.88
N GLU A 84 -30.26 38.71 2.94
CA GLU A 84 -31.26 39.28 2.00
C GLU A 84 -32.67 39.18 2.56
#